data_AF-A0A1I5DUX2-F1
#
_entry.id   AF-A0A1I5DUX2-F1
#
_cell.length_a   1.000
_cell.length_b   1.000
_cell.length_c   1.000
_cell.angle_alpha   90.00
_cell.angle_beta   90.00
_cell.angle_gamma   90.00
#
_symmetry.space_group_name_H-M   'P 1'
#
loop_
_entity.id
_entity.type
_entity.pdbx_description
1 polymer ?
#
loop_
_entity_poly.entity_id
_entity_poly.type
_entity_poly.pdbx_seq_one_letter_code
_entity_poly.pdbx_strand_id
1 'polypeptide(L)'
;MLNVIDKKTLPVIAGVEITTDAEGRFNLNALHKASGREKKHGPSYWLTLEGTKQLISELQNQTTEITVVKKEGRTGGTFAHELLAIEYAGWISPKFRLQVNQTFIDYRSGRLTTPQPALPNAKQLAMMVLQAEEEKERLSLAVNQLEHQIFEDAPKVEFHDKVSASHGALSMGQAAKVLGTGRTRLFAFLRQIGWITRRNEPYQEKIQSGLMDVKLSSWEHPERGIQECVTSLITGKGLTQLQRLWTLRNQAN
;
A
#
# COMPACT_ATOMS: atom_id res chain seq x y z
N MET A 1 -10.25 -11.68 -0.54
CA MET A 1 -11.45 -10.87 -0.21
C MET A 1 -11.24 -9.48 -0.79
N LEU A 2 -11.78 -9.24 -2.00
CA LEU A 2 -11.76 -7.91 -2.58
C LEU A 2 -12.77 -7.05 -1.83
N ASN A 3 -12.26 -6.02 -1.19
CA ASN A 3 -13.03 -4.99 -0.51
C ASN A 3 -13.79 -4.24 -1.61
N VAL A 4 -15.02 -4.69 -1.89
CA VAL A 4 -15.99 -3.91 -2.66
C VAL A 4 -16.14 -2.63 -1.86
N ILE A 5 -15.59 -1.54 -2.39
CA ILE A 5 -15.85 -0.20 -1.87
C ILE A 5 -17.34 0.01 -2.13
N ASP A 6 -18.15 -0.40 -1.15
CA ASP A 6 -19.54 -0.01 -1.04
C ASP A 6 -19.55 1.49 -1.29
N LYS A 7 -20.31 1.91 -2.29
CA LYS A 7 -20.70 3.31 -2.43
C LYS A 7 -21.35 3.65 -1.10
N LYS A 8 -20.58 4.24 -0.18
CA LYS A 8 -21.01 4.65 1.15
C LYS A 8 -22.09 5.69 0.91
N THR A 9 -23.33 5.23 0.80
CA THR A 9 -24.52 6.08 0.88
C THR A 9 -24.35 6.80 2.19
N LEU A 10 -23.97 8.08 2.10
CA LEU A 10 -23.78 8.89 3.29
C LEU A 10 -25.09 8.83 4.05
N PRO A 11 -25.07 8.49 5.35
CA PRO A 11 -26.31 8.39 6.10
C PRO A 11 -27.00 9.76 6.06
N VAL A 12 -28.17 9.77 5.45
CA VAL A 12 -28.98 10.97 5.29
C VAL A 12 -29.90 11.06 6.49
N ILE A 13 -29.68 12.07 7.32
CA ILE A 13 -30.60 12.37 8.40
C ILE A 13 -31.44 13.58 7.96
N ALA A 14 -32.73 13.37 7.69
CA ALA A 14 -33.69 14.36 7.20
C ALA A 14 -33.26 15.15 5.94
N GLY A 15 -32.64 14.48 4.96
CA GLY A 15 -32.19 15.10 3.70
C GLY A 15 -30.81 15.76 3.78
N VAL A 16 -30.14 15.72 4.94
CA VAL A 16 -28.78 16.23 5.12
C VAL A 16 -27.79 15.06 5.04
N GLU A 17 -26.88 15.12 4.07
CA GLU A 17 -25.75 14.19 3.99
C GLU A 17 -24.78 14.44 5.15
N ILE A 18 -24.63 13.46 6.05
CA ILE A 18 -23.74 13.59 7.20
C ILE A 18 -22.47 12.77 6.98
N THR A 19 -21.34 13.41 7.20
CA THR A 19 -20.04 12.76 7.21
C THR A 19 -19.90 11.87 8.45
N THR A 20 -19.62 10.59 8.26
CA THR A 20 -19.29 9.65 9.33
C THR A 20 -17.80 9.34 9.36
N ASP A 21 -17.27 9.08 10.55
CA ASP A 21 -15.89 8.62 10.76
C ASP A 21 -15.70 7.15 10.34
N ALA A 22 -14.45 6.65 10.40
CA ALA A 22 -14.13 5.24 10.13
C ALA A 22 -14.85 4.26 11.10
N GLU A 23 -15.14 4.73 12.31
CA GLU A 23 -15.88 4.00 13.36
C GLU A 23 -17.40 4.22 13.30
N GLY A 24 -17.95 4.79 12.20
CA GLY A 24 -19.40 4.98 12.04
C GLY A 24 -20.02 6.15 12.83
N ARG A 25 -19.22 6.91 13.59
CA ARG A 25 -19.69 8.08 14.36
C ARG A 25 -20.09 9.26 13.47
N PHE A 26 -21.12 10.00 13.88
CA PHE A 26 -21.73 11.12 13.14
C PHE A 26 -21.15 12.47 13.55
N ASN A 27 -20.92 13.35 12.58
CA ASN A 27 -20.40 14.70 12.82
C ASN A 27 -21.50 15.68 13.27
N LEU A 28 -21.51 16.06 14.55
CA LEU A 28 -22.48 17.00 15.12
C LEU A 28 -22.30 18.44 14.57
N ASN A 29 -21.09 18.82 14.16
CA ASN A 29 -20.87 20.14 13.56
C ASN A 29 -21.52 20.24 12.17
N ALA A 30 -21.61 19.13 11.43
CA ALA A 30 -22.32 19.10 10.16
C ALA A 30 -23.83 19.32 10.37
N LEU A 31 -24.41 18.66 11.38
CA LEU A 31 -25.80 18.88 11.81
C LEU A 31 -26.04 20.33 12.25
N HIS A 32 -25.16 20.90 13.07
CA HIS A 32 -25.25 22.29 13.51
C HIS A 32 -25.20 23.28 12.34
N LYS A 33 -24.34 23.00 11.34
CA LYS A 33 -24.24 23.78 10.12
C LYS A 33 -25.53 23.72 9.30
N ALA A 34 -26.11 22.54 9.15
CA ALA A 34 -27.35 22.33 8.39
C ALA A 34 -28.56 23.01 9.07
N SER A 35 -28.57 23.08 10.40
CA SER A 35 -29.65 23.68 11.19
C SER A 35 -29.54 25.21 11.38
N GLY A 36 -28.60 25.89 10.70
CA GLY A 36 -28.53 27.36 10.70
C GLY A 36 -27.47 28.00 11.61
N ARG A 37 -26.54 27.23 12.20
CA ARG A 37 -25.35 27.73 12.93
C ARG A 37 -25.61 28.67 14.12
N GLU A 38 -26.80 28.63 14.72
CA GLU A 38 -27.07 29.47 15.89
C GLU A 38 -26.15 29.11 17.06
N LYS A 39 -25.49 30.10 17.67
CA LYS A 39 -24.48 29.88 18.72
C LYS A 39 -25.02 29.09 19.92
N LYS A 40 -26.27 29.35 20.32
CA LYS A 40 -26.95 28.64 21.41
C LYS A 40 -27.20 27.16 21.13
N HIS A 41 -27.15 26.74 19.86
CA HIS A 41 -27.37 25.37 19.41
C HIS A 41 -26.08 24.62 19.07
N GLY A 42 -24.91 25.15 19.45
CA GLY A 42 -23.64 24.51 19.15
C GLY A 42 -23.43 23.18 19.90
N PRO A 43 -22.73 22.18 19.31
CA PRO A 43 -22.46 20.90 19.95
C PRO A 43 -21.71 21.03 21.28
N SER A 44 -20.79 22.00 21.38
CA SER A 44 -20.06 22.26 22.61
C SER A 44 -20.97 22.64 23.78
N TYR A 45 -22.01 23.46 23.54
CA TYR A 45 -22.98 23.84 24.57
C TYR A 45 -23.86 22.66 24.96
N TRP A 46 -24.36 21.91 23.98
CA TRP A 46 -25.19 20.74 24.22
C TRP A 46 -24.49 19.69 25.09
N LEU A 47 -23.20 19.44 24.86
CA LEU A 47 -22.39 18.53 25.68
C LEU A 47 -22.19 19.00 27.14
N THR A 48 -22.44 20.27 27.45
CA THR A 48 -22.36 20.77 28.84
C THR A 48 -23.65 20.59 29.64
N LEU A 49 -24.77 20.34 28.97
CA LEU A 49 -26.07 20.17 29.62
C LEU A 49 -26.08 18.92 30.49
N GLU A 50 -26.69 19.02 31.66
CA GLU A 50 -26.71 17.92 32.64
C GLU A 50 -27.43 16.68 32.10
N GLY A 51 -28.57 16.86 31.42
CA GLY A 51 -29.28 15.74 30.78
C GLY A 51 -28.46 15.03 29.71
N THR A 52 -27.64 15.77 28.94
CA THR A 52 -26.77 15.17 27.93
C THR A 52 -25.63 14.37 28.57
N LYS A 53 -25.06 14.83 29.69
CA LYS A 53 -24.05 14.07 30.43
C LYS A 53 -24.60 12.75 30.97
N GLN A 54 -25.83 12.79 31.51
CA GLN A 54 -26.51 11.59 31.99
C GLN A 54 -26.75 10.60 30.85
N LEU A 55 -27.25 11.08 29.70
CA LEU A 55 -27.44 10.26 28.50
C LEU A 55 -26.14 9.62 28.00
N ILE A 56 -25.04 10.39 27.98
CA ILE A 56 -23.72 9.87 27.59
C ILE A 56 -23.26 8.78 28.57
N SER A 57 -23.45 8.97 29.87
CA SER A 57 -23.11 7.98 30.91
C SER A 57 -23.94 6.69 30.73
N GLU A 58 -25.24 6.82 30.49
CA GLU A 58 -26.11 5.66 30.23
C GLU A 58 -25.68 4.89 28.98
N LEU A 59 -25.33 5.60 27.89
CA LEU A 59 -24.82 4.95 26.69
C LEU A 59 -23.48 4.27 26.94
N GLN A 60 -22.55 4.90 27.65
CA GLN A 60 -21.26 4.30 28.01
C GLN A 60 -21.41 3.04 28.88
N ASN A 61 -22.50 2.92 29.64
CA ASN A 61 -22.79 1.71 30.41
C ASN A 61 -23.38 0.58 29.55
N GLN A 62 -24.05 0.92 28.44
CA GLN A 62 -24.67 -0.06 27.53
C GLN A 62 -23.75 -0.49 26.38
N THR A 63 -22.81 0.37 25.96
CA THR A 63 -21.84 0.08 24.90
C THR A 63 -20.41 0.26 25.38
N THR A 64 -19.51 -0.58 24.88
CA THR A 64 -18.06 -0.43 25.07
C THR A 64 -17.44 0.55 24.07
N GLU A 65 -18.22 1.08 23.14
CA GLU A 65 -17.76 2.00 22.10
C GLU A 65 -17.57 3.44 22.62
N ILE A 66 -16.63 4.15 22.01
CA ILE A 66 -16.36 5.56 22.35
C ILE A 66 -17.54 6.43 21.87
N THR A 67 -18.29 6.95 22.83
CA THR A 67 -19.55 7.67 22.58
C THR A 67 -19.39 9.06 21.95
N VAL A 68 -18.34 9.80 22.31
CA VAL A 68 -18.06 11.15 21.78
C VAL A 68 -16.56 11.36 21.60
N VAL A 69 -16.15 11.88 20.43
CA VAL A 69 -14.76 12.23 20.13
C VAL A 69 -14.69 13.66 19.58
N LYS A 70 -13.74 14.44 20.10
CA LYS A 70 -13.36 15.74 19.53
C LYS A 70 -12.08 15.55 18.73
N LYS A 71 -12.12 15.83 17.43
CA LYS A 71 -10.92 15.89 16.58
C LYS A 71 -10.56 17.35 16.33
N GLU A 72 -9.30 17.69 16.54
CA GLU A 72 -8.76 19.02 16.24
C GLU A 72 -8.20 19.07 14.81
N GLY A 73 -8.17 20.26 14.18
CA GLY A 73 -7.58 20.46 12.84
C GLY A 73 -8.56 20.90 11.75
N ARG A 74 -8.08 20.97 10.48
CA ARG A 74 -8.84 21.51 9.33
C ARG A 74 -10.11 20.72 9.00
N THR A 75 -10.13 19.44 9.32
CA THR A 75 -11.31 18.54 9.22
C THR A 75 -11.85 18.15 10.60
N GLY A 76 -11.47 18.90 11.63
CA GLY A 76 -11.83 18.66 13.01
C GLY A 76 -13.31 18.91 13.31
N GLY A 77 -13.82 18.23 14.33
CA GLY A 77 -15.19 18.40 14.79
C GLY A 77 -15.55 17.46 15.93
N THR A 78 -16.79 17.60 16.40
CA THR A 78 -17.37 16.73 17.43
C THR A 78 -18.10 15.58 16.75
N PHE A 79 -17.59 14.37 16.92
CA PHE A 79 -18.19 13.14 16.43
C PHE A 79 -18.87 12.41 17.59
N ALA A 80 -20.08 11.92 17.38
CA ALA A 80 -20.83 11.20 18.40
C ALA A 80 -21.46 9.92 17.84
N HIS A 81 -21.77 9.00 18.74
CA HIS A 81 -22.55 7.79 18.44
C HIS A 81 -23.91 8.17 17.81
N GLU A 82 -24.47 7.27 17.00
CA GLU A 82 -25.71 7.51 16.24
C GLU A 82 -26.87 8.02 17.11
N LEU A 83 -27.15 7.34 18.22
CA LEU A 83 -28.21 7.74 19.15
C LEU A 83 -28.03 9.16 19.70
N LEU A 84 -26.79 9.56 20.01
CA LEU A 84 -26.49 10.92 20.47
C LEU A 84 -26.68 11.95 19.35
N ALA A 85 -26.36 11.59 18.11
CA ALA A 85 -26.58 12.46 16.96
C ALA A 85 -28.07 12.68 16.68
N ILE A 86 -28.89 11.63 16.83
CA ILE A 86 -30.36 11.72 16.73
C ILE A 86 -30.91 12.64 17.83
N GLU A 87 -30.50 12.43 19.08
CA GLU A 87 -30.97 13.25 20.21
C GLU A 87 -30.55 14.72 20.06
N TYR A 88 -29.29 14.95 19.66
CA TYR A 88 -28.79 16.30 19.37
C TYR A 88 -29.60 17.00 18.29
N ALA A 89 -29.88 16.30 17.18
CA ALA A 89 -30.67 16.87 16.09
C ALA A 89 -32.12 17.17 16.56
N GLY A 90 -32.69 16.32 17.42
CA GLY A 90 -33.99 16.57 18.06
C GLY A 90 -34.00 17.77 19.01
N TRP A 91 -32.89 18.00 19.72
CA TRP A 91 -32.73 19.16 20.60
C TRP A 91 -32.56 20.49 19.83
N ILE A 92 -31.84 20.48 18.69
CA ILE A 92 -31.67 21.69 17.86
C ILE A 92 -33.01 22.13 17.25
N SER A 93 -33.84 21.18 16.82
CA SER A 93 -35.10 21.48 16.13
C SER A 93 -36.25 20.59 16.59
N PRO A 94 -37.30 21.17 17.22
CA PRO A 94 -38.50 20.42 17.58
C PRO A 94 -39.17 19.74 16.38
N LYS A 95 -39.13 20.39 15.21
CA LYS A 95 -39.64 19.83 13.95
C LYS A 95 -38.90 18.54 13.59
N PHE A 96 -37.58 18.55 13.72
CA PHE A 96 -36.75 17.38 13.44
C PHE A 96 -37.04 16.22 14.41
N ARG A 97 -37.19 16.51 15.70
CA ARG A 97 -37.58 15.51 16.71
C ARG A 97 -38.89 14.81 16.36
N LEU A 98 -39.89 15.58 15.93
CA LEU A 98 -41.17 15.01 15.48
C LEU A 98 -41.02 14.19 14.21
N GLN A 99 -40.20 14.63 13.25
CA GLN A 99 -39.93 13.87 12.03
C GLN A 99 -39.30 12.51 12.33
N VAL A 100 -38.27 12.44 13.18
CA VAL A 100 -37.65 11.17 13.57
C VAL A 100 -38.68 10.23 14.22
N ASN A 101 -39.50 10.75 15.14
CA ASN A 101 -40.53 9.96 15.79
C ASN A 101 -41.59 9.44 14.80
N GLN A 102 -42.01 10.26 13.85
CA GLN A 102 -42.94 9.85 12.80
C GLN A 102 -42.31 8.79 11.89
N THR A 103 -41.07 8.97 11.47
CA THR A 103 -40.31 7.96 10.70
C THR A 103 -40.23 6.62 11.45
N PHE A 104 -40.01 6.65 12.77
CA PHE A 104 -40.02 5.44 13.59
C PHE A 104 -41.41 4.78 13.64
N ILE A 105 -42.48 5.56 13.80
CA ILE A 105 -43.86 5.05 13.80
C ILE A 105 -44.23 4.48 12.42
N ASP A 106 -43.86 5.17 11.35
CA ASP A 106 -44.10 4.74 9.97
C ASP A 106 -43.30 3.47 9.63
N TYR A 107 -42.07 3.34 10.14
CA TYR A 107 -41.29 2.10 10.04
C TYR A 107 -41.96 0.95 10.79
N ARG A 108 -42.33 1.15 12.06
CA ARG A 108 -43.00 0.14 12.88
C ARG A 108 -44.35 -0.28 12.32
N SER A 109 -45.07 0.64 11.67
CA SER A 109 -46.36 0.37 11.02
C SER A 109 -46.23 -0.19 9.60
N GLY A 110 -45.00 -0.39 9.10
CA GLY A 110 -44.73 -0.98 7.79
C GLY A 110 -44.98 -0.03 6.61
N ARG A 111 -45.19 1.27 6.86
CA ARG A 111 -45.36 2.30 5.81
C ARG A 111 -44.04 2.65 5.14
N LEU A 112 -42.92 2.47 5.84
CA LEU A 112 -41.58 2.57 5.26
C LEU A 112 -41.11 1.17 4.85
N THR A 113 -41.21 0.86 3.57
CA THR A 113 -40.52 -0.30 3.00
C THR A 113 -39.04 0.01 2.90
N THR A 114 -38.19 -0.77 3.56
CA THR A 114 -36.77 -0.80 3.20
C THR A 114 -36.67 -1.14 1.70
N PRO A 115 -35.75 -0.54 0.93
CA PRO A 115 -35.50 -0.98 -0.43
C PRO A 115 -34.93 -2.39 -0.35
N GLN A 116 -35.81 -3.38 -0.34
CA GLN A 116 -35.43 -4.77 -0.39
C GLN A 116 -34.83 -4.94 -1.78
N PRO A 117 -33.55 -5.33 -1.89
CA PRO A 117 -32.95 -5.54 -3.19
C PRO A 117 -33.81 -6.58 -3.91
N ALA A 118 -34.49 -6.16 -4.97
CA ALA A 118 -35.33 -7.05 -5.74
C ALA A 118 -34.45 -8.20 -6.21
N LEU A 119 -34.86 -9.43 -5.90
CA LEU A 119 -34.15 -10.62 -6.36
C LEU A 119 -34.00 -10.52 -7.88
N PRO A 120 -32.78 -10.71 -8.44
CA PRO A 120 -32.57 -10.62 -9.87
C PRO A 120 -33.51 -11.59 -10.60
N ASN A 121 -34.16 -11.11 -11.66
CA ASN A 121 -34.99 -11.98 -12.50
C ASN A 121 -34.10 -13.06 -13.16
N ALA A 122 -34.64 -14.22 -13.51
CA ALA A 122 -33.92 -15.35 -14.10
C ALA A 122 -33.03 -14.95 -15.30
N LYS A 123 -33.48 -14.02 -16.14
CA LYS A 123 -32.70 -13.48 -17.26
C LYS A 123 -31.47 -12.68 -16.81
N GLN A 124 -31.60 -11.88 -15.75
CA GLN A 124 -30.48 -11.12 -15.19
C GLN A 124 -29.46 -12.05 -14.54
N LEU A 125 -29.94 -13.09 -13.85
CA LEU A 125 -29.08 -14.12 -13.26
C LEU A 125 -28.26 -14.85 -14.32
N ALA A 126 -28.89 -15.28 -15.41
CA ALA A 126 -28.20 -15.97 -16.51
C ALA A 126 -27.09 -15.11 -17.13
N MET A 127 -27.34 -13.81 -17.33
CA MET A 127 -26.35 -12.89 -17.89
C MET A 127 -25.17 -12.67 -16.92
N MET A 128 -25.44 -12.61 -15.62
CA MET A 128 -24.41 -12.47 -14.60
C MET A 128 -23.52 -13.72 -14.49
N VAL A 129 -24.12 -14.91 -14.59
CA VAL A 129 -23.38 -16.18 -14.58
C VAL A 129 -22.44 -16.25 -15.78
N LEU A 130 -22.92 -15.90 -16.98
CA LEU A 130 -22.10 -15.92 -18.18
C LEU A 130 -20.93 -14.93 -18.12
N GLN A 131 -21.16 -13.73 -17.58
CA GLN A 131 -20.10 -12.75 -17.35
C GLN A 131 -19.06 -13.24 -16.33
N ALA A 132 -19.51 -13.90 -15.26
CA ALA A 132 -18.62 -14.44 -14.23
C ALA A 132 -17.76 -15.60 -14.77
N GLU A 133 -18.31 -16.45 -15.64
CA GLU A 133 -17.56 -17.50 -16.31
C GLU A 133 -16.47 -16.93 -17.23
N GLU A 134 -16.81 -15.95 -18.08
CA GLU A 134 -15.83 -15.27 -18.93
C GLU A 134 -14.72 -14.58 -18.12
N GLU A 135 -15.07 -13.93 -17.01
CA GLU A 135 -14.09 -13.27 -16.14
C GLU A 135 -13.16 -14.30 -15.48
N LYS A 136 -13.70 -15.42 -15.02
CA LYS A 136 -12.91 -16.51 -14.43
C LYS A 136 -11.91 -17.09 -15.43
N GLU A 137 -12.30 -17.27 -16.69
CA GLU A 137 -11.41 -17.73 -17.76
C GLU A 137 -10.31 -16.72 -18.07
N ARG A 138 -10.64 -15.42 -18.11
CA ARG A 138 -9.62 -14.37 -18.28
C ARG A 138 -8.62 -14.36 -17.14
N LEU A 139 -9.10 -14.49 -15.90
CA LEU A 139 -8.26 -14.52 -14.72
C LEU A 139 -7.36 -15.76 -14.70
N SER A 140 -7.86 -16.93 -15.11
CA SER A 140 -7.04 -18.15 -15.15
C SER A 140 -5.93 -18.05 -16.19
N LEU A 141 -6.20 -17.46 -17.36
CA LEU A 141 -5.17 -17.19 -18.37
C LEU A 141 -4.12 -16.21 -17.86
N ALA A 142 -4.53 -15.14 -17.17
CA ALA A 142 -3.60 -14.18 -16.60
C ALA A 142 -2.72 -14.80 -15.50
N VAL A 143 -3.29 -15.65 -14.63
CA VAL A 143 -2.53 -16.38 -13.61
C VAL A 143 -1.49 -17.28 -14.26
N ASN A 144 -1.86 -18.07 -15.26
CA ASN A 144 -0.91 -18.94 -15.97
C ASN A 144 0.24 -18.16 -16.63
N GLN A 145 -0.06 -16.99 -17.22
CA GLN A 145 0.96 -16.12 -17.81
C GLN A 145 1.92 -15.56 -16.76
N LEU A 146 1.38 -15.11 -15.62
CA LEU A 146 2.19 -14.60 -14.51
C LEU A 146 3.03 -15.70 -13.87
N GLU A 147 2.50 -16.92 -13.72
CA GLU A 147 3.26 -18.07 -13.24
C GLU A 147 4.43 -18.41 -14.17
N HIS A 148 4.21 -18.37 -15.49
CA HIS A 148 5.28 -18.52 -16.46
C HIS A 148 6.33 -17.40 -16.34
N GLN A 149 5.91 -16.14 -16.15
CA GLN A 149 6.84 -15.03 -15.93
C GLN A 149 7.64 -15.20 -14.64
N ILE A 150 7.00 -15.63 -13.55
CA ILE A 150 7.66 -15.90 -12.27
C ILE A 150 8.68 -17.02 -12.42
N PHE A 151 8.39 -18.07 -13.19
CA PHE A 151 9.34 -19.15 -13.46
C PHE A 151 10.58 -18.66 -14.21
N GLU A 152 10.38 -17.85 -15.26
CA GLU A 152 11.47 -17.25 -16.04
C GLU A 152 12.28 -16.22 -15.24
N ASP A 153 11.61 -15.43 -14.39
CA ASP A 153 12.24 -14.41 -13.56
C ASP A 153 12.81 -14.98 -12.24
N ALA A 154 12.42 -16.17 -11.79
CA ALA A 154 12.94 -16.81 -10.58
C ALA A 154 14.48 -16.86 -10.52
N PRO A 155 15.20 -17.36 -11.55
CA PRO A 155 16.67 -17.35 -11.53
C PRO A 155 17.26 -15.93 -11.57
N LYS A 156 16.52 -14.96 -12.10
CA LYS A 156 16.95 -13.55 -12.23
C LYS A 156 16.79 -12.78 -10.92
N VAL A 157 15.69 -13.02 -10.20
CA VAL A 157 15.43 -12.46 -8.85
C VAL A 157 16.39 -13.06 -7.84
N GLU A 158 16.61 -14.38 -7.86
CA GLU A 158 17.55 -15.04 -6.95
C GLU A 158 18.99 -14.51 -7.12
N PHE A 159 19.40 -14.19 -8.36
CA PHE A 159 20.68 -13.56 -8.61
C PHE A 159 20.70 -12.08 -8.17
N HIS A 160 19.65 -11.31 -8.45
CA HIS A 160 19.54 -9.93 -8.00
C HIS A 160 19.62 -9.81 -6.47
N ASP A 161 18.98 -10.71 -5.72
CA ASP A 161 19.02 -10.72 -4.26
C ASP A 161 20.41 -11.10 -3.72
N LYS A 162 21.09 -12.08 -4.34
CA LYS A 162 22.49 -12.43 -4.02
C LYS A 162 23.45 -11.24 -4.27
N VAL A 163 23.18 -10.44 -5.30
CA VAL A 163 23.98 -9.26 -5.65
C VAL A 163 23.67 -8.05 -4.77
N SER A 164 22.39 -7.81 -4.45
CA SER A 164 21.95 -6.69 -3.61
C SER A 164 22.38 -6.84 -2.14
N ALA A 165 22.50 -8.07 -1.64
CA ALA A 165 23.04 -8.33 -0.31
C ALA A 165 24.53 -7.92 -0.15
N SER A 166 25.24 -7.73 -1.26
CA SER A 166 26.64 -7.30 -1.29
C SER A 166 26.72 -5.81 -1.67
N HIS A 167 26.44 -4.91 -0.73
CA HIS A 167 26.44 -3.44 -0.94
C HIS A 167 27.83 -2.82 -1.29
N GLY A 168 28.83 -3.61 -1.69
CA GLY A 168 30.17 -3.17 -2.06
C GLY A 168 30.74 -3.90 -3.29
N ALA A 169 31.76 -3.30 -3.91
CA ALA A 169 32.44 -3.90 -5.07
C ALA A 169 33.15 -5.21 -4.66
N LEU A 170 32.86 -6.30 -5.39
CA LEU A 170 33.38 -7.64 -5.10
C LEU A 170 34.77 -7.82 -5.72
N SER A 171 35.66 -8.50 -4.99
CA SER A 171 36.93 -8.95 -5.58
C SER A 171 36.69 -9.97 -6.69
N MET A 172 37.61 -10.04 -7.65
CA MET A 172 37.55 -11.03 -8.74
C MET A 172 37.41 -12.48 -8.27
N GLY A 173 37.96 -12.81 -7.09
CA GLY A 173 37.79 -14.13 -6.48
C GLY A 173 36.37 -14.39 -5.95
N GLN A 174 35.75 -13.37 -5.33
CA GLN A 174 34.36 -13.45 -4.88
C GLN A 174 33.39 -13.51 -6.06
N ALA A 175 33.59 -12.65 -7.06
CA ALA A 175 32.80 -12.65 -8.29
C ALA A 175 32.87 -14.01 -9.02
N ALA A 176 34.07 -14.63 -9.09
CA ALA A 176 34.23 -15.94 -9.69
C ALA A 176 33.44 -17.04 -8.96
N LYS A 177 33.39 -17.00 -7.62
CA LYS A 177 32.58 -17.94 -6.82
C LYS A 177 31.08 -17.78 -7.09
N VAL A 178 30.59 -16.54 -7.16
CA VAL A 178 29.17 -16.25 -7.46
C VAL A 178 28.79 -16.75 -8.86
N LEU A 179 29.70 -16.63 -9.83
CA LEU A 179 29.49 -17.11 -11.21
C LEU A 179 29.78 -18.61 -11.40
N GLY A 180 30.17 -19.34 -10.35
CA GLY A 180 30.52 -20.77 -10.45
C GLY A 180 31.73 -21.07 -11.33
N THR A 181 32.69 -20.14 -11.44
CA THR A 181 33.87 -20.27 -12.30
C THR A 181 35.19 -20.08 -11.54
N GLY A 182 36.30 -20.40 -12.19
CA GLY A 182 37.65 -20.19 -11.62
C GLY A 182 38.15 -18.76 -11.85
N ARG A 183 38.83 -18.18 -10.84
CA ARG A 183 39.42 -16.82 -10.90
C ARG A 183 40.21 -16.58 -12.20
N THR A 184 41.07 -17.51 -12.60
CA THR A 184 41.91 -17.39 -13.79
C THR A 184 41.08 -17.39 -15.09
N ARG A 185 40.01 -18.19 -15.16
CA ARG A 185 39.10 -18.23 -16.32
C ARG A 185 38.30 -16.92 -16.43
N LEU A 186 37.90 -16.35 -15.30
CA LEU A 186 37.24 -15.06 -15.25
C LEU A 186 38.15 -13.94 -15.77
N PHE A 187 39.41 -13.90 -15.32
CA PHE A 187 40.40 -12.93 -15.84
C PHE A 187 40.70 -13.09 -17.33
N ALA A 188 40.73 -14.32 -17.83
CA ALA A 188 40.90 -14.56 -19.27
C ALA A 188 39.71 -14.02 -20.07
N PHE A 189 38.50 -14.28 -19.59
CA PHE A 189 37.27 -13.81 -20.22
C PHE A 189 37.12 -12.27 -20.17
N LEU A 190 37.40 -11.65 -19.02
CA LEU A 190 37.38 -10.19 -18.88
C LEU A 190 38.36 -9.48 -19.83
N ARG A 191 39.52 -10.11 -20.11
CA ARG A 191 40.45 -9.61 -21.14
C ARG A 191 39.90 -9.78 -22.56
N GLN A 192 39.25 -10.91 -22.83
CA GLN A 192 38.63 -11.18 -24.13
C GLN A 192 37.50 -10.20 -24.46
N ILE A 193 36.65 -9.86 -23.48
CA ILE A 193 35.55 -8.89 -23.65
C ILE A 193 36.01 -7.43 -23.50
N GLY A 194 37.30 -7.17 -23.28
CA GLY A 194 37.87 -5.82 -23.19
C GLY A 194 37.43 -5.04 -21.95
N TRP A 195 37.25 -5.71 -20.81
CA TRP A 195 36.92 -5.03 -19.54
C TRP A 195 38.15 -4.67 -18.72
N ILE A 196 39.21 -5.47 -18.85
CA ILE A 196 40.48 -5.25 -18.16
C ILE A 196 41.65 -5.35 -19.14
N THR A 197 42.75 -4.67 -18.82
CA THR A 197 44.00 -4.70 -19.57
C THR A 197 44.75 -6.02 -19.36
N ARG A 198 45.87 -6.20 -20.10
CA ARG A 198 46.79 -7.31 -19.88
C ARG A 198 47.37 -7.35 -18.45
N ARG A 199 47.44 -6.21 -17.76
CA ARG A 199 47.90 -6.08 -16.37
C ARG A 199 46.77 -6.30 -15.34
N ASN A 200 45.58 -6.69 -15.78
CA ASN A 200 44.38 -6.91 -14.96
C ASN A 200 43.79 -5.62 -14.33
N GLU A 201 44.10 -4.48 -14.91
CA GLU A 201 43.55 -3.17 -14.53
C GLU A 201 42.27 -2.90 -15.34
N PRO A 202 41.18 -2.39 -14.74
CA PRO A 202 39.96 -2.07 -15.49
C PRO A 202 40.17 -0.93 -16.48
N TYR A 203 39.52 -0.99 -17.64
CA TYR A 203 39.48 0.15 -18.54
C TYR A 203 38.65 1.29 -17.93
N GLN A 204 39.11 2.53 -18.13
CA GLN A 204 38.47 3.72 -17.57
C GLN A 204 36.99 3.84 -17.95
N GLU A 205 36.62 3.44 -19.16
CA GLU A 205 35.23 3.39 -19.64
C GLU A 205 34.35 2.46 -18.77
N LYS A 206 34.90 1.34 -18.30
CA LYS A 206 34.18 0.36 -17.46
C LYS A 206 34.03 0.83 -16.01
N ILE A 207 34.96 1.67 -15.55
CA ILE A 207 34.85 2.38 -14.28
C ILE A 207 33.77 3.46 -14.38
N GLN A 208 33.81 4.31 -15.42
CA GLN A 208 32.82 5.37 -15.62
C GLN A 208 31.39 4.86 -15.83
N SER A 209 31.23 3.72 -16.50
CA SER A 209 29.92 3.07 -16.67
C SER A 209 29.40 2.37 -15.40
N GLY A 210 30.20 2.36 -14.32
CA GLY A 210 29.86 1.80 -13.02
C GLY A 210 29.83 0.28 -12.99
N LEU A 211 30.52 -0.39 -13.92
CA LEU A 211 30.61 -1.85 -14.00
C LEU A 211 31.77 -2.41 -13.19
N MET A 212 32.85 -1.63 -13.07
CA MET A 212 34.04 -2.01 -12.34
C MET A 212 34.46 -0.90 -11.40
N ASP A 213 35.20 -1.28 -10.37
CA ASP A 213 35.81 -0.37 -9.42
C ASP A 213 37.26 -0.79 -9.19
N VAL A 214 38.06 0.10 -8.59
CA VAL A 214 39.48 -0.11 -8.37
C VAL A 214 39.82 0.16 -6.91
N LYS A 215 40.52 -0.79 -6.31
CA LYS A 215 41.16 -0.60 -5.01
C LYS A 215 42.66 -0.41 -5.20
N LEU A 216 43.15 0.75 -4.79
CA LEU A 216 44.58 1.01 -4.67
C LEU A 216 45.07 0.45 -3.34
N SER A 217 46.13 -0.34 -3.37
CA SER A 217 46.80 -0.86 -2.18
C SER A 217 48.30 -0.72 -2.38
N SER A 218 49.01 -0.21 -1.40
CA SER A 218 50.47 -0.18 -1.41
C SER A 218 51.02 -1.42 -0.70
N TRP A 219 52.11 -1.99 -1.21
CA TRP A 219 52.89 -3.01 -0.54
C TRP A 219 54.37 -2.64 -0.56
N GLU A 220 55.06 -2.87 0.54
CA GLU A 220 56.47 -2.53 0.70
C GLU A 220 57.35 -3.71 0.28
N HIS A 221 58.09 -3.53 -0.81
CA HIS A 221 59.02 -4.52 -1.31
C HIS A 221 60.37 -4.41 -0.57
N PRO A 222 60.98 -5.52 -0.10
CA PRO A 222 62.24 -5.52 0.65
C PRO A 222 63.46 -4.82 0.02
N GLU A 223 63.42 -4.54 -1.29
CA GLU A 223 64.54 -3.97 -2.05
C GLU A 223 64.11 -2.77 -2.92
N ARG A 224 62.83 -2.66 -3.26
CA ARG A 224 62.32 -1.67 -4.23
C ARG A 224 61.42 -0.61 -3.60
N GLY A 225 61.26 -0.65 -2.28
CA GLY A 225 60.42 0.30 -1.53
C GLY A 225 58.92 0.09 -1.76
N ILE A 226 58.13 1.13 -1.47
CA ILE A 226 56.67 1.10 -1.54
C ILE A 226 56.22 1.02 -3.01
N GLN A 227 55.49 -0.05 -3.35
CA GLN A 227 54.87 -0.25 -4.66
C GLN A 227 53.36 -0.11 -4.55
N GLU A 228 52.76 0.61 -5.49
CA GLU A 228 51.31 0.72 -5.61
C GLU A 228 50.76 -0.40 -6.50
N CYS A 229 49.86 -1.20 -5.93
CA CYS A 229 49.15 -2.27 -6.61
C CYS A 229 47.70 -1.85 -6.85
N VAL A 230 47.26 -2.00 -8.10
CA VAL A 230 45.89 -1.74 -8.53
C VAL A 230 45.11 -3.04 -8.54
N THR A 231 44.10 -3.16 -7.67
CA THR A 231 43.23 -4.34 -7.61
C THR A 231 41.89 -4.04 -8.28
N SER A 232 41.51 -4.84 -9.26
CA SER A 232 40.22 -4.74 -9.93
C SER A 232 39.08 -5.36 -9.11
N LEU A 233 37.98 -4.62 -8.99
CA LEU A 233 36.74 -5.02 -8.33
C LEU A 233 35.57 -4.94 -9.32
N ILE A 234 34.52 -5.72 -9.08
CA ILE A 234 33.29 -5.77 -9.88
C ILE A 234 32.13 -5.26 -9.03
N THR A 235 31.39 -4.28 -9.54
CA THR A 235 30.19 -3.77 -8.86
C THR A 235 29.00 -4.72 -9.05
N GLY A 236 27.91 -4.54 -8.29
CA GLY A 236 26.71 -5.34 -8.48
C GLY A 236 26.15 -5.24 -9.92
N LYS A 237 26.15 -4.03 -10.49
CA LYS A 237 25.78 -3.79 -11.89
C LYS A 237 26.70 -4.52 -12.87
N GLY A 238 28.02 -4.49 -12.61
CA GLY A 238 29.01 -5.23 -13.39
C GLY A 238 28.80 -6.73 -13.34
N LEU A 239 28.47 -7.28 -12.17
CA LEU A 239 28.27 -8.72 -11.99
C LEU A 239 27.05 -9.22 -12.76
N THR A 240 25.93 -8.47 -12.76
CA THR A 240 24.72 -8.80 -13.55
C THR A 240 25.01 -8.82 -15.04
N GLN A 241 25.74 -7.82 -15.55
CA GLN A 241 26.10 -7.79 -16.97
C GLN A 241 27.09 -8.90 -17.31
N LEU A 242 28.05 -9.19 -16.42
CA LEU A 242 29.02 -10.25 -16.61
C LEU A 242 28.38 -11.64 -16.61
N GLN A 243 27.37 -11.87 -15.76
CA GLN A 243 26.60 -13.13 -15.74
C GLN A 243 25.88 -13.34 -17.07
N ARG A 244 25.19 -12.32 -17.60
CA ARG A 244 24.51 -12.39 -18.90
C ARG A 244 25.48 -12.72 -20.03
N LEU A 245 26.66 -12.10 -20.06
CA LEU A 245 27.69 -12.39 -21.07
C LEU A 245 28.27 -13.80 -20.91
N TRP A 246 28.40 -14.27 -19.66
CA TRP A 246 28.91 -15.61 -19.36
C TRP A 246 27.93 -16.71 -19.75
N THR A 247 26.63 -16.54 -19.51
CA THR A 247 25.60 -17.51 -19.92
C THR A 247 25.49 -17.61 -21.44
N LEU A 248 25.49 -16.48 -22.15
CA LEU A 248 25.49 -16.44 -23.62
C LEU A 248 26.69 -17.17 -24.22
N ARG A 249 27.88 -17.01 -23.62
CA ARG A 249 29.09 -17.75 -24.03
C ARG A 249 28.92 -19.26 -23.87
N ASN A 250 28.32 -19.72 -22.77
CA ASN A 250 28.15 -21.15 -22.50
C ASN A 250 27.03 -21.79 -23.33
N GLN A 251 26.07 -21.02 -23.85
CA GLN A 251 25.04 -21.50 -24.77
C GLN A 251 25.54 -21.62 -26.21
N ALA A 252 26.59 -20.87 -26.58
CA ALA A 252 27.15 -20.82 -27.93
C ALA A 252 28.28 -21.85 -28.19
N ASN A 253 28.72 -22.57 -27.15
CA ASN A 253 29.74 -23.63 -27.18
C ASN A 253 29.09 -24.97 -26.82
#